data_AF-A0A0D2L7A7-F1
#
_entry.id   AF-A0A0D2L7A7-F1
#
_cell.length_a   1.000
_cell.length_b   1.000
_cell.length_c   1.000
_cell.angle_alpha   90.00
_cell.angle_beta   90.00
_cell.angle_gamma   90.00
#
_symmetry.space_group_name_H-M   'P 1'
#
loop_
_entity.id
_entity.type
_entity.pdbx_description
1 polymer ?
#
loop_
_entity_poly.entity_id
_entity_poly.type
_entity_poly.pdbx_seq_one_letter_code
_entity_poly.pdbx_strand_id
1 'polypeptide(L)'
;MSFVGGKLNLKGGDGLKSAGGVKKKKKKTKAKEDDDGNGGAGGDEKAAASASKLQGFVPPPPPDGEDRRTEAQRRRDEKMARLEEERLKKVAAKGYRDRVKDFNEHLAGLSEHHDIPRVGPG
;
A
#
# COMPACT_ATOMS: atom_id res chain seq x y z
N MET A 1 12.46 -20.00 -9.00
CA MET A 1 13.77 -19.41 -9.36
C MET A 1 14.32 -18.71 -8.13
N SER A 2 15.40 -19.24 -7.55
CA SER A 2 16.06 -18.71 -6.34
C SER A 2 16.99 -17.56 -6.70
N PHE A 3 16.74 -16.37 -6.15
CA PHE A 3 17.65 -15.23 -6.31
C PHE A 3 18.88 -15.43 -5.41
N VAL A 4 20.03 -15.67 -6.03
CA VAL A 4 21.33 -15.76 -5.37
C VAL A 4 21.72 -14.36 -4.87
N GLY A 5 21.77 -14.20 -3.54
CA GLY A 5 22.19 -12.97 -2.87
C GLY A 5 23.70 -12.73 -3.03
N GLY A 6 24.11 -12.08 -4.12
CA GLY A 6 25.48 -11.60 -4.33
C GLY A 6 25.66 -10.17 -3.84
N LYS A 7 26.70 -9.92 -3.03
CA LYS A 7 27.08 -8.58 -2.55
C LYS A 7 27.52 -7.70 -3.73
N LEU A 8 26.90 -6.53 -3.87
CA LEU A 8 27.23 -5.51 -4.89
C LEU A 8 28.60 -4.90 -4.59
N ASN A 9 29.59 -5.15 -5.45
CA ASN A 9 30.90 -4.49 -5.39
C ASN A 9 30.95 -3.40 -6.46
N LEU A 10 31.05 -2.13 -6.03
CA LEU A 10 31.16 -0.98 -6.93
C LEU A 10 32.62 -0.81 -7.35
N LYS A 11 32.88 -0.73 -8.66
CA LYS A 11 34.21 -0.49 -9.21
C LYS A 11 34.61 0.97 -8.93
N GLY A 12 35.40 1.17 -7.88
CA GLY A 12 35.94 2.49 -7.49
C GLY A 12 35.79 2.86 -6.01
N GLY A 13 35.21 2.00 -5.17
CA GLY A 13 35.12 2.24 -3.72
C GLY A 13 35.64 1.06 -2.93
N ASP A 14 36.65 1.31 -2.09
CA ASP A 14 37.12 0.38 -1.06
C ASP A 14 35.95 -0.35 -0.40
N GLY A 15 35.96 -1.68 -0.51
CA GLY A 15 34.90 -2.53 0.00
C GLY A 15 34.61 -2.19 1.46
N LEU A 16 33.35 -1.85 1.73
CA LEU A 16 32.86 -1.50 3.06
C LEU A 16 33.30 -2.58 4.06
N LYS A 17 34.40 -2.30 4.77
CA LYS A 17 34.89 -3.08 5.89
C LYS A 17 33.74 -3.14 6.87
N SER A 18 33.31 -4.35 7.22
CA SER A 18 32.25 -4.61 8.20
C SER A 18 32.71 -4.10 9.57
N ALA A 19 32.55 -2.80 9.79
CA ALA A 19 32.86 -2.14 11.03
C ALA A 19 31.63 -2.18 11.94
N GLY A 20 31.74 -2.98 13.00
CA GLY A 20 31.06 -2.74 14.27
C GLY A 20 29.57 -3.07 14.32
N GLY A 21 29.24 -4.18 14.98
CA GLY A 21 27.88 -4.50 15.39
C GLY A 21 27.26 -3.40 16.26
N VAL A 22 26.15 -2.82 15.81
CA VAL A 22 25.37 -1.84 16.56
C VAL A 22 24.50 -2.57 17.59
N LYS A 23 24.81 -2.39 18.88
CA LYS A 23 23.97 -2.85 20.00
C LYS A 23 22.64 -2.09 19.99
N LYS A 24 21.52 -2.78 19.73
CA LYS A 24 20.18 -2.18 19.75
C LYS A 24 19.69 -1.97 21.19
N LYS A 25 19.39 -0.71 21.55
CA LYS A 25 18.69 -0.35 22.80
C LYS A 25 17.16 -0.51 22.59
N LYS A 26 16.50 -1.25 23.49
CA LYS A 26 15.05 -1.54 23.45
C LYS A 26 14.22 -0.26 23.69
N LYS A 27 13.42 0.16 22.70
CA LYS A 27 12.43 1.25 22.82
C LYS A 27 11.06 0.64 23.18
N LYS A 28 10.45 1.06 24.29
CA LYS A 28 9.05 0.74 24.65
C LYS A 28 8.11 1.52 23.72
N THR A 29 7.17 0.83 23.08
CA THR A 29 6.06 1.43 22.31
C THR A 29 4.87 1.66 23.24
N LYS A 30 4.35 2.89 23.28
CA LYS A 30 3.00 3.19 23.76
C LYS A 30 2.05 3.01 22.58
N ALA A 31 0.97 2.27 22.79
CA ALA A 31 -0.13 2.12 21.85
C ALA A 31 -0.76 3.48 21.53
N LYS A 32 -1.08 3.69 20.26
CA LYS A 32 -1.93 4.77 19.79
C LYS A 32 -3.09 4.08 19.06
N GLU A 33 -4.29 4.36 19.52
CA GLU A 33 -5.55 3.93 18.92
C GLU A 33 -5.73 4.70 17.60
N ASP A 34 -6.00 4.00 16.52
CA ASP A 34 -6.42 4.57 15.25
C ASP A 34 -7.94 4.39 15.13
N ASP A 35 -8.65 5.52 15.22
CA ASP A 35 -10.08 5.67 14.96
C ASP A 35 -10.29 5.86 13.46
N ASP A 36 -10.93 4.88 12.81
CA ASP A 36 -11.17 4.81 11.37
C ASP A 36 -12.52 5.50 11.05
N GLY A 37 -12.45 6.82 10.87
CA GLY A 37 -13.59 7.65 10.48
C GLY A 37 -13.80 7.69 8.97
N ASN A 38 -14.59 6.76 8.45
CA ASN A 38 -15.07 6.76 7.07
C ASN A 38 -16.30 7.68 6.88
N GLY A 39 -16.18 8.65 5.96
CA GLY A 39 -17.25 9.01 5.02
C GLY A 39 -18.02 10.31 5.28
N GLY A 40 -17.76 11.33 4.45
CA GLY A 40 -18.63 12.49 4.31
C GLY A 40 -18.36 13.23 3.00
N ALA A 41 -19.05 12.81 1.94
CA ALA A 41 -19.05 13.47 0.64
C ALA A 41 -19.77 14.83 0.69
N GLY A 42 -19.25 15.82 -0.03
CA GLY A 42 -19.98 17.03 -0.39
C GLY A 42 -19.13 18.28 -0.44
N GLY A 43 -18.95 18.85 -1.63
CA GLY A 43 -18.51 20.23 -1.80
C GLY A 43 -17.36 20.42 -2.76
N ASP A 44 -17.66 20.33 -4.06
CA ASP A 44 -16.98 21.10 -5.09
C ASP A 44 -16.79 22.57 -4.65
N GLU A 45 -15.76 23.21 -5.21
CA GLU A 45 -15.50 24.67 -5.16
C GLU A 45 -14.67 25.26 -4.00
N LYS A 46 -13.78 24.53 -3.31
CA LYS A 46 -12.75 25.19 -2.45
C LYS A 46 -11.36 24.54 -2.33
N ALA A 47 -10.97 23.66 -3.24
CA ALA A 47 -9.60 23.08 -3.23
C ALA A 47 -8.52 23.96 -3.88
N ALA A 48 -8.86 25.16 -4.37
CA ALA A 48 -7.91 26.04 -5.07
C ALA A 48 -7.09 26.97 -4.14
N ALA A 49 -7.44 27.10 -2.86
CA ALA A 49 -6.88 28.15 -2.00
C ALA A 49 -5.84 27.70 -0.96
N SER A 50 -5.65 26.39 -0.73
CA SER A 50 -4.74 25.87 0.32
C SER A 50 -3.49 25.15 -0.20
N ALA A 51 -3.09 25.40 -1.45
CA ALA A 51 -1.84 24.88 -2.02
C ALA A 51 -0.77 25.99 -2.21
N SER A 52 -0.99 27.17 -1.64
CA SER A 52 -0.17 28.38 -1.86
C SER A 52 1.15 28.43 -1.06
N LYS A 53 1.66 27.31 -0.53
CA LYS A 53 2.93 27.31 0.23
C LYS A 53 3.85 26.11 0.00
N LEU A 54 3.89 25.61 -1.23
CA LEU A 54 5.09 25.00 -1.79
C LEU A 54 5.32 25.66 -3.16
N GLN A 55 6.33 26.54 -3.27
CA GLN A 55 6.80 27.03 -4.55
C GLN A 55 7.52 25.90 -5.29
N GLY A 56 6.75 25.00 -5.88
CA GLY A 56 7.20 24.02 -6.86
C GLY A 56 6.86 24.53 -8.25
N PHE A 57 7.83 24.45 -9.17
CA PHE A 57 7.60 24.72 -10.59
C PHE A 57 6.50 23.80 -11.11
N VAL A 58 5.35 24.38 -11.48
CA VAL A 58 4.29 23.68 -12.19
C VAL A 58 4.64 23.76 -13.68
N PRO A 59 4.98 22.65 -14.35
CA PRO A 59 5.26 22.70 -15.77
C PRO A 59 4.01 23.18 -16.54
N PRO A 60 4.16 24.06 -17.54
CA PRO A 60 3.03 24.56 -18.36
C PRO A 60 2.25 23.39 -18.95
N PRO A 61 0.96 23.44 -19.32
CA PRO A 61 0.24 22.29 -19.87
C PRO A 61 0.94 21.72 -21.14
N PRO A 62 0.85 20.40 -21.41
CA PRO A 62 1.44 19.83 -22.63
C PRO A 62 0.77 20.45 -23.87
N PRO A 63 1.55 20.83 -24.90
CA PRO A 63 0.97 21.16 -26.18
C PRO A 63 0.28 19.92 -26.76
N ASP A 64 -0.88 20.12 -27.39
CA ASP A 64 -1.58 19.13 -28.22
C ASP A 64 -2.12 17.86 -27.54
N GLY A 65 -2.34 17.89 -26.21
CA GLY A 65 -2.95 16.77 -25.49
C GLY A 65 -2.01 15.56 -25.33
N GLU A 66 -0.70 15.77 -25.53
CA GLU A 66 0.30 14.73 -25.35
C GLU A 66 0.39 14.25 -23.90
N ASP A 67 0.38 12.93 -23.74
CA ASP A 67 0.50 12.29 -22.43
C ASP A 67 1.94 12.38 -21.90
N ARG A 68 2.12 13.21 -20.88
CA ARG A 68 3.38 13.42 -20.14
C ARG A 68 3.86 12.21 -19.35
N ARG A 69 3.05 11.15 -19.27
CA ARG A 69 3.43 9.92 -18.59
C ARG A 69 4.67 9.32 -19.23
N THR A 70 5.63 8.96 -18.38
CA THR A 70 6.78 8.12 -18.77
C THR A 70 6.30 6.73 -19.19
N GLU A 71 7.08 5.99 -19.98
CA GLU A 71 6.71 4.63 -20.41
C GLU A 71 6.36 3.70 -19.23
N ALA A 72 7.09 3.83 -18.12
CA ALA A 72 6.82 3.08 -16.90
C ALA A 72 5.46 3.44 -16.27
N GLN A 73 5.07 4.71 -16.31
CA GLN A 73 3.77 5.17 -15.84
C GLN A 73 2.64 4.69 -16.76
N ARG A 74 2.82 4.75 -18.08
CA ARG A 74 1.83 4.21 -19.04
C ARG A 74 1.57 2.72 -18.80
N ARG A 75 2.63 1.92 -18.66
CA ARG A 75 2.51 0.47 -18.33
C ARG A 75 1.82 0.22 -16.99
N ARG A 76 2.06 1.06 -15.98
CA ARG A 76 1.37 0.96 -14.69
C ARG A 76 -0.11 1.20 -14.87
N ASP A 77 -0.47 2.26 -15.59
CA ASP A 77 -1.87 2.66 -15.75
C ASP A 77 -2.65 1.62 -16.56
N GLU A 78 -2.06 1.08 -17.64
CA GLU A 78 -2.63 -0.06 -18.37
C GLU A 78 -2.85 -1.28 -17.47
N LYS A 79 -1.88 -1.60 -16.61
CA LYS A 79 -2.02 -2.72 -15.66
C LYS A 79 -3.11 -2.45 -14.63
N MET A 80 -3.20 -1.22 -14.12
CA MET A 80 -4.24 -0.82 -13.17
C MET A 80 -5.62 -0.89 -13.80
N ALA A 81 -5.78 -0.39 -15.04
CA ALA A 81 -7.03 -0.47 -15.78
C ALA A 81 -7.50 -1.93 -15.95
N ARG A 82 -6.59 -2.85 -16.32
CA ARG A 82 -6.90 -4.29 -16.41
C ARG A 82 -7.37 -4.86 -15.07
N LEU A 83 -6.69 -4.53 -13.97
CA LEU A 83 -7.07 -5.00 -12.63
C LEU A 83 -8.40 -4.42 -12.17
N GLU A 84 -8.67 -3.16 -12.51
CA GLU A 84 -9.93 -2.49 -12.21
C GLU A 84 -11.09 -3.16 -12.94
N GLU A 85 -10.96 -3.47 -14.22
CA GLU A 85 -11.97 -4.23 -14.96
C GLU A 85 -12.28 -5.58 -14.31
N GLU A 86 -11.25 -6.33 -13.89
CA GLU A 86 -11.45 -7.60 -13.20
C GLU A 86 -12.14 -7.42 -11.84
N ARG A 87 -11.78 -6.39 -11.08
CA ARG A 87 -12.43 -6.06 -9.79
C ARG A 87 -13.88 -5.67 -10.01
N LEU A 88 -14.16 -4.84 -11.01
CA LEU A 88 -15.51 -4.43 -11.41
C LEU A 88 -16.36 -5.62 -11.78
N LYS A 89 -15.85 -6.55 -12.60
CA LYS A 89 -16.54 -7.80 -12.94
C LYS A 89 -16.90 -8.63 -11.70
N LYS A 90 -15.95 -8.78 -10.75
CA LYS A 90 -16.18 -9.53 -9.50
C LYS A 90 -17.20 -8.87 -8.58
N VAL A 91 -17.15 -7.55 -8.44
CA VAL A 91 -18.09 -6.79 -7.60
C VAL A 91 -19.48 -6.77 -8.24
N ALA A 92 -19.57 -6.62 -9.57
CA ALA A 92 -20.84 -6.66 -10.30
C ALA A 92 -21.50 -8.05 -10.26
N ALA A 93 -20.71 -9.12 -10.18
CA ALA A 93 -21.23 -10.48 -10.11
C ALA A 93 -21.97 -10.82 -8.80
N LYS A 94 -21.70 -10.11 -7.69
CA LYS A 94 -22.29 -10.40 -6.38
C LYS A 94 -23.15 -9.24 -5.87
N GLY A 95 -24.38 -9.55 -5.47
CA GLY A 95 -25.26 -8.59 -4.81
C GLY A 95 -24.75 -8.17 -3.44
N TYR A 96 -25.28 -7.07 -2.89
CA TYR A 96 -24.99 -6.67 -1.50
C TYR A 96 -25.38 -7.78 -0.50
N ARG A 97 -26.56 -8.38 -0.68
CA ARG A 97 -27.05 -9.46 0.19
C ARG A 97 -26.12 -10.67 0.20
N ASP A 98 -25.65 -11.10 -0.97
CA ASP A 98 -24.72 -12.23 -1.07
C ASP A 98 -23.38 -11.89 -0.43
N ARG A 99 -22.87 -10.65 -0.62
CA ARG A 99 -21.65 -10.19 0.05
C ARG A 99 -21.78 -10.19 1.58
N VAL A 100 -22.92 -9.76 2.11
CA VAL A 100 -23.19 -9.79 3.56
C VAL A 100 -23.31 -11.22 4.06
N LYS A 101 -23.96 -12.10 3.30
CA LYS A 101 -24.06 -13.52 3.64
C LYS A 101 -22.67 -14.18 3.67
N ASP A 102 -21.87 -14.03 2.62
CA ASP A 102 -20.50 -14.53 2.54
C ASP A 102 -19.65 -14.02 3.71
N PHE A 103 -19.80 -12.74 4.06
CA PHE A 103 -19.09 -12.13 5.19
C PHE A 103 -19.51 -12.74 6.53
N ASN A 104 -20.81 -12.91 6.77
CA ASN A 104 -21.31 -13.52 8.00
C ASN A 104 -20.91 -14.99 8.12
N GLU A 105 -20.92 -15.73 7.01
CA GLU A 105 -20.42 -17.10 6.96
C GLU A 105 -18.92 -17.15 7.27
N HIS A 106 -18.12 -16.20 6.75
CA HIS A 106 -16.71 -16.10 7.08
C HIS A 106 -16.50 -15.81 8.58
N LEU A 107 -17.25 -14.88 9.16
CA LEU A 107 -17.17 -14.56 10.59
C LEU A 107 -17.56 -15.76 11.46
N ALA A 108 -18.59 -16.51 11.09
CA ALA A 108 -19.01 -17.71 11.81
C ALA A 108 -17.94 -18.82 11.76
N GLY A 109 -17.13 -18.87 10.71
CA GLY A 109 -16.03 -19.82 10.55
C GLY A 109 -14.69 -19.37 11.15
N LEU A 110 -14.55 -18.11 11.58
CA LEU A 110 -13.33 -17.64 12.25
C LEU A 110 -13.24 -18.23 13.66
N SER A 111 -12.03 -18.64 14.07
CA SER A 111 -11.82 -19.13 15.43
C SER A 111 -11.96 -17.99 16.42
N GLU A 112 -12.68 -18.23 17.51
CA GLU A 112 -12.78 -17.27 18.63
C GLU A 112 -11.41 -17.03 19.27
N HIS A 113 -10.60 -18.09 19.37
CA HIS A 113 -9.27 -18.03 19.94
C HIS A 113 -8.20 -18.02 18.85
N HIS A 114 -7.32 -17.03 18.90
CA HIS A 114 -6.16 -16.89 18.02
C HIS A 114 -4.84 -17.29 18.71
N ASP A 115 -4.92 -17.85 19.92
CA ASP A 115 -3.78 -18.36 20.67
C ASP A 115 -3.66 -19.88 20.55
N ILE A 116 -2.41 -20.35 20.59
CA ILE A 116 -2.14 -21.78 20.65
C ILE A 116 -2.37 -22.22 22.10
N PRO A 117 -3.25 -23.22 22.35
CA PRO A 117 -3.43 -23.74 23.69
C PRO A 117 -2.09 -24.23 24.23
N ARG A 118 -1.79 -23.87 25.50
CA ARG A 118 -0.50 -24.18 26.11
C ARG A 118 -0.30 -25.70 26.16
N VAL A 119 0.64 -26.20 25.36
CA VAL A 119 1.00 -27.62 25.34
C VAL A 119 2.04 -27.87 26.43
N GLY A 120 1.68 -28.59 27.48
CA GLY A 120 2.60 -28.98 28.55
C GLY A 120 3.39 -30.23 28.16
N PRO A 121 4.67 -30.35 28.60
CA PRO A 121 5.41 -31.60 28.46
C PRO A 121 4.78 -32.63 29.41
N GLY A 122 4.06 -33.59 28.83
CA GLY A 122 3.86 -34.91 29.43
C GLY A 122 5.05 -35.79 29.09
#